data_AF-A0A6C0EJQ2-F1
#
_entry.id   AF-A0A6C0EJQ2-F1
#
_cell.length_a   1.000
_cell.length_b   1.000
_cell.length_c   1.000
_cell.angle_alpha   90.00
_cell.angle_beta   90.00
_cell.angle_gamma   90.00
#
_symmetry.space_group_name_H-M   'P 1'
#
loop_
_entity.id
_entity.type
_entity.pdbx_description
1 polymer ?
#
loop_
_entity_poly.entity_id
_entity_poly.type
_entity_poly.pdbx_seq_one_letter_code
_entity_poly.pdbx_strand_id
1 'polypeptide(L)'
;MFYKTLPIYNKTEFNKLKELYSKLEQSINCLNNATIELNSVPSFNNFLGDVTSGIKWTWAQDSTGIAYFDQFLKSIDFYNNIGLDNLHIRGASFITINEKTISYSDFHLDVMTEYKAPNNPETNILTVLFPLYELEKAMGHLEYKENSATHLYRYKTSELFVWDSCQFEHRTQPYTLNKACKRVLVSINLSTNKDWAKSALDKTTLSQGNFYSIKSLI
;
A
#
# COMPACT_ATOMS: atom_id res chain seq x y z
N MET A 1 5.06 2.20 -19.11
CA MET A 1 4.75 1.85 -17.71
C MET A 1 4.73 3.13 -16.91
N PHE A 2 3.65 3.42 -16.19
CA PHE A 2 3.55 4.63 -15.35
C PHE A 2 4.05 4.35 -13.93
N TYR A 3 5.00 5.18 -13.47
CA TYR A 3 5.36 5.32 -12.07
C TYR A 3 5.92 6.73 -11.81
N LYS A 4 5.85 7.20 -10.56
CA LYS A 4 6.33 8.52 -10.14
C LYS A 4 6.78 8.48 -8.68
N THR A 5 7.74 9.33 -8.33
CA THR A 5 8.03 9.67 -6.92
C THR A 5 7.47 11.06 -6.61
N LEU A 6 6.90 11.23 -5.42
CA LEU A 6 6.44 12.54 -4.93
C LEU A 6 7.06 12.83 -3.58
N PRO A 7 7.52 14.08 -3.32
CA PRO A 7 8.11 14.43 -2.04
C PRO A 7 7.06 14.44 -0.93
N ILE A 8 7.44 13.96 0.24
CA ILE A 8 6.69 14.09 1.49
C ILE A 8 7.27 15.28 2.25
N TYR A 9 6.64 16.44 2.12
CA TYR A 9 7.07 17.68 2.78
C TYR A 9 6.22 18.04 4.01
N ASN A 10 5.02 17.49 4.14
CA ASN A 10 4.13 17.77 5.27
C ASN A 10 4.36 16.79 6.43
N LYS A 11 5.00 17.29 7.50
CA LYS A 11 5.31 16.48 8.68
C LYS A 11 4.08 16.20 9.55
N THR A 12 3.03 17.04 9.52
CA THR A 12 1.90 16.92 10.45
C THR A 12 1.03 15.71 10.14
N GLU A 13 0.50 15.60 8.92
CA GLU A 13 -0.37 14.45 8.57
C GLU A 13 0.42 13.13 8.50
N PHE A 14 1.69 13.18 8.10
CA PHE A 14 2.59 12.03 8.18
C PHE A 14 2.79 11.56 9.64
N ASN A 15 2.93 12.50 10.59
CA ASN A 15 3.00 12.16 12.01
C ASN A 15 1.68 11.59 12.54
N LYS A 16 0.52 12.07 12.07
CA LYS A 16 -0.76 11.43 12.43
C LYS A 16 -0.85 9.98 11.98
N LEU A 17 -0.32 9.64 10.79
CA LEU A 17 -0.21 8.24 10.36
C LEU A 17 0.71 7.42 11.28
N LYS A 18 1.82 8.00 11.74
CA LYS A 18 2.69 7.36 12.74
C LYS A 18 1.99 7.12 14.06
N GLU A 19 1.29 8.12 14.59
CA GLU A 19 0.54 8.01 15.84
C GLU A 19 -0.58 6.98 15.73
N LEU A 20 -1.29 6.96 14.60
CA LEU A 20 -2.30 5.95 14.30
C LEU A 20 -1.69 4.54 14.32
N TYR A 21 -0.57 4.33 13.63
CA TYR A 21 0.13 3.04 13.66
C TYR A 21 0.57 2.66 15.08
N SER A 22 1.15 3.59 15.85
CA SER A 22 1.58 3.32 17.22
C SER A 22 0.45 2.87 18.14
N LYS A 23 -0.79 3.35 17.93
CA LYS A 23 -1.98 2.86 18.66
C LYS A 23 -2.37 1.44 18.25
N LEU A 24 -2.09 1.04 17.02
CA LEU A 24 -2.43 -0.29 16.48
C LEU A 24 -1.33 -1.33 16.74
N GLU A 25 -0.08 -0.89 16.90
CA GLU A 25 1.12 -1.74 16.85
C GLU A 25 1.05 -2.98 17.75
N GLN A 26 0.63 -2.81 19.01
CA GLN A 26 0.54 -3.93 19.94
C GLN A 26 -0.44 -5.00 19.42
N SER A 27 -1.62 -4.57 18.95
CA SER A 27 -2.62 -5.47 18.39
C SER A 27 -2.16 -6.13 17.09
N ILE A 28 -1.49 -5.39 16.21
CA ILE A 28 -0.90 -5.93 14.97
C ILE A 28 0.08 -7.06 15.28
N ASN A 29 0.92 -6.87 16.31
CA ASN A 29 1.92 -7.84 16.70
C ASN A 29 1.31 -9.09 17.34
N CYS A 30 0.29 -8.93 18.19
CA CYS A 30 -0.31 -10.02 18.96
C CYS A 30 -1.40 -10.81 18.21
N LEU A 31 -2.09 -10.20 17.25
CA LEU A 31 -3.24 -10.80 16.57
C LEU A 31 -2.91 -11.15 15.12
N ASN A 32 -3.47 -12.26 14.66
CA ASN A 32 -3.53 -12.61 13.24
C ASN A 32 -5.00 -12.68 12.85
N ASN A 33 -5.38 -12.11 11.70
CA ASN A 33 -6.75 -12.18 11.16
C ASN A 33 -7.81 -11.68 12.16
N ALA A 34 -7.69 -10.41 12.57
CA ALA A 34 -8.55 -9.82 13.59
C ALA A 34 -8.91 -8.37 13.30
N THR A 35 -10.12 -7.98 13.68
CA THR A 35 -10.51 -6.58 13.78
C THR A 35 -9.86 -5.93 15.00
N ILE A 36 -9.33 -4.72 14.81
CA ILE A 36 -8.72 -3.86 15.82
C ILE A 36 -9.54 -2.57 15.88
N GLU A 37 -10.19 -2.32 17.00
CA GLU A 37 -10.98 -1.10 17.22
C GLU A 37 -10.24 -0.14 18.13
N LEU A 38 -10.08 1.12 17.71
CA LEU A 38 -9.58 2.19 18.57
C LEU A 38 -10.76 2.92 19.20
N ASN A 39 -11.22 2.50 20.38
CA ASN A 39 -12.39 3.08 21.06
C ASN A 39 -13.61 3.22 20.11
N SER A 40 -13.97 2.12 19.45
CA SER A 40 -15.05 1.99 18.45
C SER A 40 -14.81 2.60 17.07
N VAL A 41 -14.01 3.66 16.91
CA VAL A 41 -13.58 4.18 15.60
C VAL A 41 -12.26 4.98 15.70
N PRO A 42 -11.32 4.83 14.75
CA PRO A 42 -11.37 3.95 13.58
C PRO A 42 -11.13 2.48 13.90
N SER A 43 -11.61 1.62 13.01
CA SER A 43 -11.47 0.16 13.01
C SER A 43 -10.59 -0.31 11.85
N PHE A 44 -9.82 -1.37 12.11
CA PHE A 44 -8.87 -1.95 11.17
C PHE A 44 -8.99 -3.46 11.14
N ASN A 45 -8.83 -4.08 9.98
CA ASN A 45 -8.66 -5.53 9.87
C ASN A 45 -7.18 -5.85 9.69
N ASN A 46 -6.63 -6.60 10.63
CA ASN A 46 -5.28 -7.14 10.51
C ASN A 46 -5.34 -8.52 9.87
N PHE A 47 -4.76 -8.65 8.68
CA PHE A 47 -4.75 -9.88 7.89
C PHE A 47 -3.32 -10.38 7.71
N LEU A 48 -3.07 -11.66 7.97
CA LEU A 48 -1.80 -12.29 7.68
C LEU A 48 -1.77 -12.67 6.19
N GLY A 49 -0.90 -11.99 5.42
CA GLY A 49 -0.72 -12.26 4.01
C GLY A 49 -0.19 -13.67 3.73
N ASP A 50 -0.48 -14.17 2.55
CA ASP A 50 -0.20 -15.53 2.08
C ASP A 50 1.08 -15.64 1.25
N VAL A 51 1.42 -14.59 0.46
CA VAL A 51 2.52 -14.64 -0.52
C VAL A 51 3.91 -14.55 0.10
N THR A 52 4.05 -13.84 1.21
CA THR A 52 5.36 -13.66 1.86
C THR A 52 5.19 -13.89 3.35
N SER A 53 5.90 -14.90 3.87
CA SER A 53 5.83 -15.28 5.28
C SER A 53 6.03 -14.06 6.18
N GLY A 54 5.11 -13.87 7.13
CA GLY A 54 5.19 -12.80 8.13
C GLY A 54 4.75 -11.41 7.67
N ILE A 55 4.25 -11.23 6.44
CA ILE A 55 3.60 -9.97 6.04
C ILE A 55 2.22 -9.87 6.68
N LYS A 56 1.97 -8.76 7.37
CA LYS A 56 0.64 -8.40 7.86
C LYS A 56 0.14 -7.17 7.13
N TRP A 57 -1.08 -7.23 6.61
CA TRP A 57 -1.80 -6.09 6.08
C TRP A 57 -2.85 -5.63 7.10
N THR A 58 -2.69 -4.43 7.62
CA THR A 58 -3.65 -3.82 8.56
C THR A 58 -4.47 -2.77 7.82
N TRP A 59 -5.61 -3.20 7.27
CA TRP A 59 -6.51 -2.39 6.44
C TRP A 59 -7.45 -1.54 7.27
N ALA A 60 -7.63 -0.26 6.92
CA ALA A 60 -8.73 0.54 7.44
C ALA A 60 -10.06 -0.06 6.99
N GLN A 61 -11.03 -0.21 7.90
CA GLN A 61 -12.35 -0.80 7.60
C GLN A 61 -13.47 0.22 7.48
N ASP A 62 -13.24 1.45 7.93
CA ASP A 62 -14.24 2.52 7.93
C ASP A 62 -13.70 3.82 7.35
N SER A 63 -14.63 4.74 7.09
CA SER A 63 -14.33 6.06 6.53
C SER A 63 -13.44 6.91 7.43
N THR A 64 -13.47 6.73 8.76
CA THR A 64 -12.60 7.45 9.69
C THR A 64 -11.16 6.97 9.52
N GLY A 65 -10.94 5.66 9.41
CA GLY A 65 -9.63 5.08 9.12
C GLY A 65 -9.09 5.55 7.77
N ILE A 66 -9.89 5.47 6.72
CA ILE A 66 -9.53 5.96 5.37
C ILE A 66 -9.21 7.46 5.38
N ALA A 67 -9.91 8.26 6.17
CA ALA A 67 -9.69 9.71 6.24
C ALA A 67 -8.28 10.09 6.69
N TYR A 68 -7.59 9.30 7.53
CA TYR A 68 -6.20 9.57 7.89
C TYR A 68 -5.27 9.51 6.66
N PHE A 69 -5.46 8.51 5.80
CA PHE A 69 -4.66 8.34 4.58
C PHE A 69 -5.02 9.38 3.52
N ASP A 70 -6.30 9.68 3.35
CA ASP A 70 -6.79 10.72 2.43
C ASP A 70 -6.30 12.12 2.83
N GLN A 71 -6.36 12.47 4.12
CA GLN A 71 -5.82 13.73 4.64
C GLN A 71 -4.32 13.84 4.37
N PHE A 72 -3.57 12.74 4.55
CA PHE A 72 -2.16 12.72 4.17
C PHE A 72 -1.95 13.00 2.67
N LEU A 73 -2.65 12.29 1.77
CA LEU A 73 -2.53 12.51 0.33
C LEU A 73 -2.88 13.95 -0.08
N LYS A 74 -3.97 14.51 0.48
CA LYS A 74 -4.35 15.91 0.26
C LYS A 74 -3.29 16.89 0.75
N SER A 75 -2.64 16.60 1.88
CA SER A 75 -1.64 17.49 2.49
C SER A 75 -0.35 17.66 1.68
N ILE A 76 -0.08 16.72 0.77
CA ILE A 76 1.06 16.74 -0.16
C ILE A 76 0.62 17.04 -1.61
N ASP A 77 -0.60 17.54 -1.78
CA ASP A 77 -1.18 17.88 -3.08
C ASP A 77 -1.15 16.71 -4.08
N PHE A 78 -1.34 15.48 -3.59
CA PHE A 78 -1.20 14.25 -4.37
C PHE A 78 -2.08 14.27 -5.62
N TYR A 79 -3.37 14.55 -5.47
CA TYR A 79 -4.35 14.45 -6.56
C TYR A 79 -4.02 15.36 -7.75
N ASN A 80 -3.63 16.61 -7.49
CA ASN A 80 -3.18 17.53 -8.53
C ASN A 80 -1.87 17.08 -9.18
N ASN A 81 -0.94 16.56 -8.38
CA ASN A 81 0.34 16.04 -8.88
C ASN A 81 0.23 14.77 -9.72
N ILE A 82 -0.82 13.97 -9.51
CA ILE A 82 -1.11 12.78 -10.32
C ILE A 82 -1.82 13.15 -11.62
N GLY A 83 -2.72 14.15 -11.59
CA GLY A 83 -3.43 14.61 -12.79
C GLY A 83 -4.39 13.59 -13.37
N LEU A 84 -4.91 12.67 -12.55
CA LEU A 84 -5.98 11.74 -12.92
C LEU A 84 -7.28 12.20 -12.26
N ASP A 85 -8.30 12.40 -13.08
CA ASP A 85 -9.62 12.78 -12.59
C ASP A 85 -10.33 11.61 -11.90
N ASN A 86 -11.20 11.94 -10.95
CA ASN A 86 -12.09 10.98 -10.29
C ASN A 86 -11.36 9.80 -9.61
N LEU A 87 -10.18 10.06 -9.05
CA LEU A 87 -9.38 9.07 -8.34
C LEU A 87 -9.87 8.92 -6.88
N HIS A 88 -10.24 7.71 -6.49
CA HIS A 88 -10.79 7.41 -5.16
C HIS A 88 -10.01 6.31 -4.46
N ILE A 89 -9.76 6.45 -3.16
CA ILE A 89 -9.14 5.40 -2.33
C ILE A 89 -10.12 4.23 -2.20
N ARG A 90 -9.71 3.03 -2.62
CA ARG A 90 -10.46 1.77 -2.45
C ARG A 90 -9.94 0.93 -1.28
N GLY A 91 -8.72 1.18 -0.85
CA GLY A 91 -8.13 0.54 0.32
C GLY A 91 -6.93 1.32 0.80
N ALA A 92 -6.71 1.34 2.11
CA ALA A 92 -5.50 1.88 2.71
C ALA A 92 -5.09 1.01 3.89
N SER A 93 -3.80 0.70 3.98
CA SER A 93 -3.27 -0.20 4.98
C SER A 93 -1.86 0.15 5.44
N PHE A 94 -1.52 -0.38 6.61
CA PHE A 94 -0.13 -0.56 7.01
C PHE A 94 0.32 -1.97 6.62
N ILE A 95 1.41 -2.08 5.86
CA ILE A 95 2.08 -3.34 5.57
C ILE A 95 3.22 -3.49 6.57
N THR A 96 3.09 -4.45 7.48
CA THR A 96 4.11 -4.73 8.51
C THR A 96 4.85 -6.02 8.20
N ILE A 97 6.18 -5.98 8.28
CA ILE A 97 7.03 -7.17 8.27
C ILE A 97 7.93 -7.10 9.50
N ASN A 98 8.02 -8.19 10.25
CA ASN A 98 8.96 -8.31 11.37
C ASN A 98 9.76 -9.61 11.26
N GLU A 99 10.35 -9.82 10.09
CA GLU A 99 11.07 -11.04 9.75
C GLU A 99 12.55 -10.76 9.58
N LYS A 100 13.37 -11.71 10.05
CA LYS A 100 14.82 -11.69 9.85
C LYS A 100 15.18 -11.95 8.39
N THR A 101 14.42 -12.82 7.72
CA THR A 101 14.71 -13.28 6.37
C THR A 101 13.45 -13.30 5.53
N ILE A 102 13.52 -12.70 4.35
CA ILE A 102 12.58 -12.90 3.26
C ILE A 102 13.37 -13.54 2.13
N SER A 103 13.20 -14.85 1.92
CA SER A 103 13.96 -15.62 0.94
C SER A 103 13.28 -15.69 -0.42
N TYR A 104 11.95 -15.63 -0.45
CA TYR A 104 11.16 -15.76 -1.66
C TYR A 104 10.08 -14.67 -1.72
N SER A 105 10.12 -13.92 -2.82
CA SER A 105 9.05 -13.02 -3.26
C SER A 105 9.11 -13.05 -4.78
N ASP A 106 8.00 -13.42 -5.40
CA ASP A 106 7.89 -13.47 -6.86
C ASP A 106 7.52 -12.10 -7.40
N PHE A 107 8.01 -11.82 -8.61
CA PHE A 107 7.54 -10.68 -9.37
C PHE A 107 6.05 -10.84 -9.68
N HIS A 108 5.27 -9.81 -9.40
CA HIS A 108 3.84 -9.80 -9.60
C HIS A 108 3.34 -8.40 -9.96
N LEU A 109 2.14 -8.35 -10.53
CA LEU A 109 1.34 -7.15 -10.61
C LEU A 109 0.40 -7.11 -9.40
N ASP A 110 0.09 -5.90 -8.91
CA ASP A 110 -0.93 -5.75 -7.86
C ASP A 110 -2.29 -6.22 -8.38
N VAL A 111 -2.66 -5.82 -9.60
CA VAL A 111 -3.96 -6.14 -10.19
C VAL A 111 -3.79 -6.79 -11.55
N MET A 112 -4.14 -8.07 -11.62
CA MET A 112 -4.26 -8.82 -12.87
C MET A 112 -5.66 -8.62 -13.46
N THR A 113 -5.74 -8.08 -14.68
CA THR A 113 -7.03 -7.82 -15.34
C THR A 113 -6.95 -7.96 -16.85
N GLU A 114 -8.00 -8.51 -17.45
CA GLU A 114 -8.15 -8.66 -18.91
C GLU A 114 -8.39 -7.33 -19.64
N TYR A 115 -8.83 -6.29 -18.92
CA TYR A 115 -9.13 -4.97 -19.48
C TYR A 115 -7.87 -4.16 -19.84
N LYS A 116 -6.69 -4.61 -19.39
CA LYS A 116 -5.38 -4.10 -19.82
C LYS A 116 -4.88 -4.92 -21.01
N ALA A 117 -5.49 -4.67 -22.17
CA ALA A 117 -4.93 -5.09 -23.44
C ALA A 117 -3.68 -4.24 -23.78
N PRO A 118 -2.76 -4.72 -24.63
CA PRO A 118 -1.60 -3.95 -25.13
C PRO A 118 -1.98 -2.57 -25.74
N ASN A 119 -3.25 -2.41 -26.13
CA ASN A 119 -3.78 -1.23 -26.79
C ASN A 119 -4.54 -0.27 -25.84
N ASN A 120 -4.58 -0.55 -24.53
CA ASN A 120 -5.17 0.36 -23.54
C ASN A 120 -4.09 0.88 -22.58
N PRO A 121 -3.42 1.99 -22.94
CA PRO A 121 -2.32 2.53 -22.17
C PRO A 121 -2.77 3.27 -20.90
N GLU A 122 -4.08 3.46 -20.69
CA GLU A 122 -4.59 4.33 -19.64
C GLU A 122 -4.36 3.77 -18.23
N THR A 123 -3.92 4.66 -17.34
CA THR A 123 -3.78 4.39 -15.91
C THR A 123 -5.08 4.69 -15.19
N ASN A 124 -5.69 3.65 -14.61
CA ASN A 124 -6.96 3.75 -13.89
C ASN A 124 -6.92 3.15 -12.49
N ILE A 125 -5.83 2.44 -12.15
CA ILE A 125 -5.61 1.83 -10.85
C ILE A 125 -4.18 2.19 -10.43
N LEU A 126 -4.05 2.80 -9.25
CA LEU A 126 -2.78 3.22 -8.69
C LEU A 126 -2.54 2.56 -7.34
N THR A 127 -1.29 2.20 -7.10
CA THR A 127 -0.78 1.87 -5.77
C THR A 127 0.19 2.96 -5.35
N VAL A 128 0.02 3.47 -4.14
CA VAL A 128 0.93 4.39 -3.47
C VAL A 128 1.57 3.65 -2.31
N LEU A 129 2.90 3.70 -2.22
CA LEU A 129 3.66 3.02 -1.18
C LEU A 129 4.81 3.89 -0.67
N PHE A 130 4.94 3.99 0.64
CA PHE A 130 6.04 4.71 1.29
C PHE A 130 6.33 4.16 2.68
N PRO A 131 7.57 4.28 3.18
CA PRO A 131 7.91 3.78 4.50
C PRO A 131 7.45 4.75 5.59
N LEU A 132 6.87 4.22 6.67
CA LEU A 132 6.47 5.01 7.83
C LEU A 132 7.69 5.37 8.70
N TYR A 133 8.70 4.51 8.72
CA TYR A 133 9.96 4.68 9.44
C TYR A 133 11.15 4.46 8.50
N GLU A 134 12.33 4.97 8.86
CA GLU A 134 13.54 4.66 8.11
C GLU A 134 13.82 3.15 8.15
N LEU A 135 14.18 2.59 7.00
CA LEU A 135 14.46 1.17 6.88
C LEU A 135 15.95 0.91 7.08
N GLU A 136 16.26 -0.19 7.77
CA GLU A 136 17.62 -0.71 7.84
C GLU A 136 18.20 -0.92 6.44
N LYS A 137 19.45 -0.52 6.21
CA LYS A 137 20.09 -0.51 4.87
C LYS A 137 20.08 -1.88 4.18
N ALA A 138 20.14 -2.96 4.98
CA ALA A 138 20.15 -4.34 4.51
C ALA A 138 18.75 -4.97 4.41
N MET A 139 17.70 -4.25 4.80
CA MET A 139 16.32 -4.72 4.68
C MET A 139 15.86 -4.60 3.24
N GLY A 140 15.00 -5.52 2.82
CA GLY A 140 14.47 -5.55 1.46
C GLY A 140 13.71 -4.29 1.09
N HIS A 141 14.12 -3.67 -0.02
CA HIS A 141 13.37 -2.60 -0.66
C HIS A 141 12.44 -3.14 -1.77
N LEU A 142 12.12 -2.34 -2.78
CA LEU A 142 11.25 -2.71 -3.90
C LEU A 142 12.10 -3.02 -5.13
N GLU A 143 12.00 -4.25 -5.64
CA GLU A 143 12.52 -4.57 -6.97
C GLU A 143 11.39 -4.51 -7.99
N TYR A 144 11.67 -4.01 -9.19
CA TYR A 144 10.70 -3.92 -10.27
C TYR A 144 11.30 -4.22 -11.63
N LYS A 145 10.45 -4.60 -12.58
CA LYS A 145 10.84 -4.88 -13.97
C LYS A 145 10.57 -3.68 -14.87
N GLU A 146 11.57 -3.29 -15.64
CA GLU A 146 11.45 -2.34 -16.74
C GLU A 146 12.26 -2.88 -17.91
N ASN A 147 11.62 -3.09 -19.07
CA ASN A 147 12.26 -3.66 -20.26
C ASN A 147 13.05 -4.96 -19.96
N SER A 148 12.45 -5.86 -19.17
CA SER A 148 13.03 -7.13 -18.67
C SER A 148 14.19 -6.99 -17.66
N ALA A 149 14.78 -5.80 -17.49
CA ALA A 149 15.79 -5.55 -16.49
C ALA A 149 15.16 -5.44 -15.09
N THR A 150 15.89 -5.89 -14.07
CA THR A 150 15.50 -5.70 -12.67
C THR A 150 16.12 -4.41 -12.14
N HIS A 151 15.28 -3.54 -11.60
CA HIS A 151 15.66 -2.28 -10.98
C HIS A 151 15.36 -2.33 -9.49
N LEU A 152 16.11 -1.54 -8.71
CA LEU A 152 15.93 -1.42 -7.26
C LEU A 152 15.50 0.00 -6.91
N TYR A 153 14.30 0.14 -6.37
CA TYR A 153 13.86 1.36 -5.72
C TYR A 153 14.14 1.29 -4.22
N ARG A 154 14.94 2.21 -3.72
CA ARG A 154 15.27 2.32 -2.28
C ARG A 154 14.33 3.30 -1.61
N TYR A 155 13.43 2.76 -0.78
CA TYR A 155 12.51 3.55 0.03
C TYR A 155 13.22 4.65 0.84
N LYS A 156 12.63 5.84 0.85
CA LYS A 156 13.00 6.94 1.74
C LYS A 156 11.73 7.48 2.42
N THR A 157 11.85 7.93 3.66
CA THR A 157 10.72 8.53 4.40
C THR A 157 10.32 9.91 3.88
N SER A 158 11.15 10.51 3.02
CA SER A 158 10.92 11.83 2.43
C SER A 158 10.17 11.79 1.10
N GLU A 159 9.80 10.61 0.59
CA GLU A 159 9.11 10.47 -0.68
C GLU A 159 8.14 9.30 -0.66
N LEU A 160 7.07 9.42 -1.43
CA LEU A 160 6.22 8.30 -1.78
C LEU A 160 6.49 7.83 -3.19
N PHE A 161 6.22 6.55 -3.42
CA PHE A 161 6.30 5.94 -4.73
C PHE A 161 4.90 5.55 -5.18
N VAL A 162 4.55 5.90 -6.40
CA VAL A 162 3.24 5.61 -7.00
C VAL A 162 3.43 4.94 -8.34
N TRP A 163 2.62 3.93 -8.64
CA TRP A 163 2.67 3.23 -9.92
C TRP A 163 1.30 2.73 -10.36
N ASP A 164 1.22 2.40 -11.65
CA ASP A 164 0.07 1.73 -12.24
C ASP A 164 0.02 0.26 -11.80
N SER A 165 -0.98 -0.07 -10.98
CA SER A 165 -1.15 -1.39 -10.35
C SER A 165 -1.29 -2.54 -11.36
N CYS A 166 -1.61 -2.24 -12.62
CA CYS A 166 -1.79 -3.22 -13.69
C CYS A 166 -0.59 -3.34 -14.62
N GLN A 167 0.47 -2.55 -14.45
CA GLN A 167 1.63 -2.55 -15.35
C GLN A 167 2.98 -2.63 -14.64
N PHE A 168 3.02 -2.36 -13.34
CA PHE A 168 4.26 -2.29 -12.57
C PHE A 168 4.55 -3.64 -11.92
N GLU A 169 5.29 -4.49 -12.64
CA GLU A 169 5.71 -5.79 -12.13
C GLU A 169 6.83 -5.60 -11.10
N HIS A 170 6.57 -6.04 -9.86
CA HIS A 170 7.46 -5.76 -8.74
C HIS A 170 7.44 -6.88 -7.69
N ARG A 171 8.36 -6.78 -6.73
CA ARG A 171 8.45 -7.67 -5.57
C ARG A 171 9.15 -6.98 -4.40
N THR A 172 9.02 -7.57 -3.20
CA THR A 172 9.93 -7.22 -2.11
C THR A 172 11.29 -7.85 -2.39
N GLN A 173 12.35 -7.05 -2.36
CA GLN A 173 13.73 -7.54 -2.49
C GLN A 173 14.01 -8.59 -1.40
N PRO A 174 14.47 -9.80 -1.75
CA PRO A 174 14.89 -10.79 -0.76
C PRO A 174 16.02 -10.26 0.13
N TYR A 175 16.00 -10.61 1.42
CA TYR A 175 17.00 -10.14 2.37
C TYR A 175 17.21 -11.11 3.53
N THR A 176 18.36 -10.99 4.19
CA THR A 176 18.66 -11.65 5.47
C THR A 176 19.36 -10.66 6.39
N LEU A 177 18.81 -10.47 7.59
CA LEU A 177 19.35 -9.60 8.64
C LEU A 177 19.99 -10.41 9.76
N ASN A 178 20.75 -9.75 10.64
CA ASN A 178 21.28 -10.41 11.85
C ASN A 178 20.20 -10.65 12.92
N LYS A 179 19.20 -9.77 12.98
CA LYS A 179 18.01 -9.86 13.85
C LYS A 179 16.77 -9.43 13.07
N ALA A 180 15.59 -9.87 13.51
CA ALA A 180 14.33 -9.34 12.97
C ALA A 180 14.26 -7.83 13.23
N CYS A 181 13.87 -7.09 12.20
CA CYS A 181 13.68 -5.64 12.26
C CYS A 181 12.29 -5.32 11.71
N LYS A 182 11.61 -4.39 12.37
CA LYS A 182 10.27 -3.94 11.98
C LYS A 182 10.35 -3.08 10.71
N ARG A 183 9.65 -3.51 9.67
CA ARG A 183 9.36 -2.74 8.45
C ARG A 183 7.89 -2.34 8.49
N VAL A 184 7.60 -1.05 8.31
CA VAL A 184 6.22 -0.55 8.20
C VAL A 184 6.11 0.31 6.96
N LEU A 185 5.33 -0.14 5.99
CA LEU A 185 4.98 0.63 4.80
C LEU A 185 3.52 1.07 4.90
N VAL A 186 3.23 2.26 4.40
CA VAL A 186 1.86 2.72 4.15
C VAL A 186 1.55 2.39 2.69
N SER A 187 0.48 1.63 2.47
CA SER A 187 -0.03 1.28 1.14
C SER A 187 -1.41 1.90 0.95
N ILE A 188 -1.62 2.62 -0.14
CA ILE A 188 -2.91 3.21 -0.50
C ILE A 188 -3.22 2.80 -1.94
N ASN A 189 -4.36 2.16 -2.13
CA ASN A 189 -4.82 1.69 -3.43
C ASN A 189 -5.97 2.56 -3.91
N LEU A 190 -5.83 3.12 -5.11
CA LEU A 190 -6.78 4.05 -5.69
C LEU A 190 -7.26 3.57 -7.06
N SER A 191 -8.50 3.88 -7.41
CA SER A 191 -9.00 3.70 -8.78
C SER A 191 -9.84 4.88 -9.24
N THR A 192 -9.89 5.07 -10.56
CA THR A 192 -10.84 6.01 -11.18
C THR A 192 -12.28 5.51 -11.03
N ASN A 193 -13.25 6.27 -11.53
CA ASN A 193 -14.65 5.85 -11.52
C ASN A 193 -15.02 4.81 -12.59
N LYS A 194 -14.06 4.29 -13.37
CA LYS A 194 -14.35 3.21 -14.33
C LYS A 194 -14.75 1.94 -13.60
N ASP A 195 -15.90 1.36 -13.94
CA ASP A 195 -16.44 0.19 -13.23
C ASP A 195 -15.47 -0.98 -13.21
N TRP A 196 -14.82 -1.28 -14.34
CA TRP A 196 -13.81 -2.35 -14.40
C TRP A 196 -12.64 -2.10 -13.44
N ALA A 197 -12.21 -0.85 -13.27
CA ALA A 197 -11.08 -0.48 -12.42
C ALA A 197 -11.44 -0.64 -10.94
N LYS A 198 -12.67 -0.27 -10.59
CA LYS A 198 -13.26 -0.47 -9.26
C LYS A 198 -13.35 -1.95 -8.95
N SER A 199 -14.04 -2.72 -9.80
CA SER A 199 -14.24 -4.16 -9.58
C SER A 199 -12.94 -4.95 -9.54
N ALA A 200 -11.96 -4.63 -10.41
CA ALA A 200 -10.67 -5.30 -10.40
C ALA A 200 -9.88 -5.03 -9.11
N LEU A 201 -9.81 -3.76 -8.68
CA LEU A 201 -9.08 -3.41 -7.46
C LEU A 201 -9.78 -3.94 -6.19
N ASP A 202 -11.11 -3.84 -6.13
CA ASP A 202 -11.89 -4.32 -4.98
C ASP A 202 -11.72 -5.84 -4.84
N LYS A 203 -11.77 -6.61 -5.95
CA LYS A 203 -11.55 -8.06 -5.92
C LYS A 203 -10.14 -8.43 -5.45
N THR A 204 -9.12 -7.77 -5.97
CA THR A 204 -7.73 -8.00 -5.55
C THR A 204 -7.56 -7.71 -4.06
N THR A 205 -7.93 -6.51 -3.62
CA THR A 205 -7.69 -6.10 -2.23
C THR A 205 -8.54 -6.90 -1.24
N LEU A 206 -9.74 -7.34 -1.61
CA LEU A 206 -10.55 -8.24 -0.79
C LEU A 206 -9.82 -9.56 -0.49
N SER A 207 -9.12 -10.14 -1.47
CA SER A 207 -8.32 -11.36 -1.25
C SER A 207 -7.14 -11.14 -0.29
N GLN A 208 -6.73 -9.88 -0.12
CA GLN A 208 -5.69 -9.44 0.81
C GLN A 208 -6.26 -9.00 2.18
N GLY A 209 -7.56 -9.18 2.42
CA GLY A 209 -8.21 -8.82 3.68
C GLY A 209 -8.73 -7.38 3.76
N ASN A 210 -8.84 -6.66 2.64
CA ASN A 210 -9.52 -5.37 2.61
C ASN A 210 -11.04 -5.57 2.64
N PHE A 211 -11.66 -5.28 3.79
CA PHE A 211 -13.12 -5.31 3.94
C PHE A 211 -13.77 -3.92 3.85
N TYR A 212 -12.98 -2.89 3.52
CA TYR A 212 -13.55 -1.57 3.25
C TYR A 212 -14.39 -1.66 1.97
N SER A 213 -15.71 -1.65 2.16
CA SER A 213 -16.62 -1.35 1.06
C SER A 213 -16.88 0.15 1.11
N ILE A 214 -16.59 0.84 0.01
CA ILE A 214 -17.27 2.10 -0.24
C ILE A 214 -18.72 1.70 -0.44
N LYS A 215 -19.54 1.87 0.61
CA LYS A 215 -21.00 1.91 0.44
C LYS A 215 -21.22 2.96 -0.63
N SER A 216 -21.57 2.45 -1.79
CA SER A 216 -21.63 3.15 -3.05
C SER A 216 -22.20 4.56 -2.88
N LEU A 217 -21.40 5.56 -3.22
CA LEU A 217 -21.94 6.80 -3.77
C LEU A 217 -22.70 6.40 -5.04
N ILE A 218 -23.98 6.08 -4.86
CA ILE A 218 -25.03 6.09 -5.90
C ILE A 218 -25.71 7.45 -5.76
#